data_AF-A0A931Q425-F1
#
_entry.id   AF-A0A931Q425-F1
#
_cell.length_a   1.000
_cell.length_b   1.000
_cell.length_c   1.000
_cell.angle_alpha   90.00
_cell.angle_beta   90.00
_cell.angle_gamma   90.00
#
_symmetry.space_group_name_H-M   'P 1'
#
loop_
_entity.id
_entity.type
_entity.pdbx_description
1 polymer ?
#
loop_
_entity_poly.entity_id
_entity_poly.type
_entity_poly.pdbx_seq_one_letter_code
_entity_poly.pdbx_strand_id
1 'polypeptide(L)'
;MIDQILKGEKAIAIVGLGYVGTPLAVEFGKVVGKVIGFDIKKQRTEELSNSNDITGEITAEDLKNSRIDFTSDPKRLREASVIIIAVPTP
;
A
#
# COMPACT_ATOMS: atom_id res chain seq x y z
N MET A 1 7.48 0.30 -19.41
CA MET A 1 7.44 0.64 -17.97
C MET A 1 6.14 0.15 -17.34
N ILE A 2 4.97 0.57 -17.85
CA ILE A 2 3.67 0.14 -17.33
C ILE A 2 3.51 -1.39 -17.32
N ASP A 3 3.89 -2.09 -18.39
CA ASP A 3 3.80 -3.56 -18.43
C ASP A 3 4.58 -4.26 -17.32
N GLN A 4 5.73 -3.70 -16.92
CA GLN A 4 6.55 -4.26 -15.84
C GLN A 4 5.88 -4.09 -14.47
N ILE A 5 5.13 -2.99 -14.30
CA ILE A 5 4.32 -2.74 -13.09
C ILE A 5 3.12 -3.70 -13.05
N LEU A 6 2.41 -3.87 -14.17
CA LEU A 6 1.29 -4.80 -14.26
C LEU A 6 1.71 -6.25 -13.97
N LYS A 7 2.90 -6.65 -14.45
CA LYS A 7 3.48 -7.98 -14.17
C LYS A 7 4.10 -8.13 -12.77
N GLY A 8 4.27 -7.05 -12.02
CA GLY A 8 4.89 -7.07 -10.68
C GLY A 8 6.42 -7.14 -10.67
N GLU A 9 7.06 -6.99 -11.83
CA GLU A 9 8.53 -6.87 -11.96
C GLU A 9 9.04 -5.57 -11.33
N LYS A 10 8.19 -4.53 -11.32
CA LYS A 10 8.43 -3.26 -10.64
C LYS A 10 7.28 -2.95 -9.69
N ALA A 11 7.59 -2.49 -8.48
CA ALA A 11 6.59 -2.12 -7.50
C ALA A 11 6.10 -0.68 -7.68
N ILE A 12 4.87 -0.42 -7.23
CA ILE A 12 4.39 0.90 -6.83
C ILE A 12 4.43 0.97 -5.30
N ALA A 13 4.91 2.06 -4.74
CA ALA A 13 4.79 2.33 -3.31
C ALA A 13 3.77 3.44 -3.04
N ILE A 14 2.91 3.22 -2.05
CA ILE A 14 2.01 4.24 -1.49
C ILE A 14 2.56 4.63 -0.12
N VAL A 15 2.86 5.92 0.07
CA VAL A 15 3.43 6.47 1.31
C VAL A 15 2.36 7.23 2.07
N GLY A 16 2.09 6.79 3.30
CA GLY A 16 0.99 7.26 4.15
C GLY A 16 -0.24 6.39 3.95
N LEU A 17 -0.64 5.63 4.98
CA LEU A 17 -1.77 4.69 4.95
C LEU A 17 -2.92 5.22 5.82
N GLY A 18 -3.30 6.47 5.56
CA GLY A 18 -4.50 7.10 6.12
C GLY A 18 -5.70 6.97 5.18
N TYR A 19 -6.64 7.92 5.31
CA TYR A 19 -7.88 8.00 4.55
C TYR A 19 -7.69 7.88 3.03
N VAL A 20 -6.67 8.53 2.48
CA VAL A 20 -6.42 8.52 1.02
C VAL A 20 -5.56 7.33 0.62
N GLY A 21 -4.48 7.08 1.35
CA GLY A 21 -3.48 6.10 0.91
C GLY A 21 -3.91 4.65 1.07
N THR A 22 -4.73 4.32 2.08
CA THR A 22 -5.24 2.95 2.27
C THR A 22 -6.12 2.49 1.10
N PRO A 23 -7.21 3.20 0.73
CA PRO A 23 -8.00 2.83 -0.45
C PRO A 23 -7.18 2.84 -1.73
N LEU A 24 -6.25 3.79 -1.87
CA LEU A 24 -5.38 3.84 -3.05
C LEU A 24 -4.50 2.59 -3.18
N ALA A 25 -3.90 2.13 -2.06
CA ALA A 25 -3.10 0.91 -2.05
C ALA A 25 -3.94 -0.34 -2.39
N VAL A 26 -5.18 -0.41 -1.90
CA VAL A 26 -6.16 -1.46 -2.20
C VAL A 26 -6.48 -1.52 -3.69
N GLU A 27 -6.86 -0.39 -4.28
CA GLU A 27 -7.24 -0.35 -5.69
C GLU A 27 -6.05 -0.66 -6.61
N PHE A 28 -4.85 -0.16 -6.30
CA PHE A 28 -3.66 -0.62 -7.01
C PHE A 28 -3.39 -2.10 -6.79
N GLY A 29 -3.55 -2.62 -5.58
CA GLY A 29 -3.33 -4.03 -5.25
C GLY A 29 -4.27 -5.00 -5.96
N LYS A 30 -5.41 -4.52 -6.47
CA LYS A 30 -6.33 -5.28 -7.34
C LYS A 30 -5.85 -5.36 -8.80
N VAL A 31 -5.04 -4.39 -9.25
CA VAL A 31 -4.68 -4.21 -10.67
C VAL A 31 -3.22 -4.54 -10.97
N VAL A 32 -2.28 -4.16 -10.09
CA VAL A 32 -0.84 -4.29 -10.34
C VAL A 32 -0.25 -5.52 -9.65
N GLY A 33 0.89 -5.99 -10.16
CA GLY A 33 1.48 -7.23 -9.67
C GLY A 33 2.15 -7.11 -8.29
N LYS A 34 2.60 -5.90 -7.89
CA LYS A 34 3.28 -5.66 -6.61
C LYS A 34 3.04 -4.23 -6.09
N VAL A 35 2.39 -4.11 -4.94
CA VAL A 35 2.23 -2.84 -4.20
C VAL A 35 2.97 -2.90 -2.87
N ILE A 36 3.66 -1.82 -2.52
CA ILE A 36 4.23 -1.59 -1.19
C ILE A 36 3.38 -0.53 -0.50
N GLY A 37 2.69 -0.89 0.58
CA GLY A 37 2.00 0.07 1.44
C GLY A 37 2.92 0.49 2.58
N PHE A 38 3.38 1.75 2.59
CA PHE A 38 4.29 2.24 3.61
C PHE A 38 3.62 3.25 4.55
N ASP A 39 3.75 3.03 5.85
CA ASP A 39 3.45 4.04 6.87
C ASP A 39 4.53 4.03 7.96
N ILE A 40 4.83 5.21 8.51
CA ILE A 40 5.81 5.34 9.60
C ILE A 40 5.32 4.68 10.89
N LYS A 41 4.00 4.54 11.07
CA LYS A 41 3.39 3.91 12.25
C LYS A 41 3.37 2.40 12.06
N LYS A 42 4.31 1.70 12.68
CA LYS A 42 4.39 0.22 12.66
C LYS A 42 3.05 -0.45 13.00
N GLN A 43 2.36 0.06 14.03
CA GLN A 43 1.05 -0.43 14.42
C GLN A 43 0.04 -0.41 13.26
N ARG A 44 0.01 0.68 12.47
CA ARG A 44 -0.89 0.80 11.32
C ARG A 44 -0.57 -0.24 10.24
N THR A 45 0.71 -0.46 9.97
CA THR A 45 1.12 -1.47 8.99
C THR A 45 0.79 -2.90 9.46
N GLU A 46 0.96 -3.20 10.75
CA GLU A 46 0.63 -4.51 11.34
C GLU A 46 -0.88 -4.77 11.32
N GLU A 47 -1.68 -3.75 11.63
CA GLU A 47 -3.14 -3.82 11.59
C GLU A 47 -3.65 -4.17 10.18
N LEU A 48 -3.18 -3.43 9.16
CA LEU A 48 -3.54 -3.66 7.76
C LEU A 48 -3.03 -5.01 7.25
N SER A 49 -1.82 -5.43 7.63
CA SER A 49 -1.30 -6.79 7.35
C SER A 49 -2.20 -7.89 7.92
N ASN A 50 -2.86 -7.64 9.05
CA ASN A 50 -3.81 -8.56 9.65
C ASN A 50 -5.23 -8.44 9.06
N SER A 51 -5.38 -7.74 7.92
CA SER A 51 -6.66 -7.47 7.27
C SER A 51 -7.66 -6.74 8.18
N ASN A 52 -7.14 -5.89 9.07
CA ASN A 52 -7.94 -5.05 9.95
C ASN A 52 -7.71 -3.58 9.57
N ASP A 53 -8.80 -2.82 9.43
CA ASP A 53 -8.76 -1.38 9.21
C ASP A 53 -9.64 -0.68 10.25
N ILE A 54 -9.01 -0.06 11.25
CA ILE A 54 -9.68 0.57 12.39
C ILE A 54 -10.52 1.79 11.99
N THR A 55 -10.29 2.36 10.80
CA THR A 55 -11.12 3.46 10.29
C THR A 55 -12.46 2.94 9.76
N GLY A 56 -12.54 1.65 9.43
CA GLY A 56 -13.71 1.03 8.82
C GLY A 56 -13.93 1.40 7.35
N GLU A 57 -12.95 2.03 6.71
CA GLU A 57 -13.07 2.47 5.31
C GLU A 57 -12.83 1.34 4.32
N ILE A 58 -11.94 0.41 4.68
CA ILE A 58 -11.63 -0.76 3.87
C ILE A 58 -12.11 -2.02 4.58
N THR A 59 -12.78 -2.88 3.82
CA THR A 59 -13.20 -4.18 4.35
C THR A 59 -12.02 -5.13 4.49
N ALA A 60 -12.10 -6.06 5.44
CA ALA A 60 -11.12 -7.14 5.55
C ALA A 60 -11.03 -7.97 4.26
N GLU A 61 -12.12 -8.06 3.51
CA GLU A 61 -12.17 -8.76 2.22
C GLU A 61 -11.37 -8.01 1.14
N ASP A 62 -11.52 -6.69 1.04
CA ASP A 62 -10.73 -5.86 0.12
C ASP A 62 -9.22 -5.95 0.40
N LEU A 63 -8.82 -5.97 1.68
CA LEU A 63 -7.42 -6.15 2.08
C LEU A 63 -6.89 -7.54 1.67
N LYS A 64 -7.68 -8.59 1.88
CA LYS A 64 -7.28 -9.96 1.51
C LYS A 64 -7.21 -10.18 0.00
N ASN A 65 -8.07 -9.49 -0.74
CA ASN A 65 -8.16 -9.60 -2.20
C ASN A 65 -7.20 -8.67 -2.94
N SER A 66 -6.38 -7.89 -2.23
CA SER A 66 -5.39 -6.98 -2.81
C SER A 66 -3.95 -7.46 -2.55
N ARG A 67 -3.07 -7.23 -3.53
CA ARG A 67 -1.65 -7.63 -3.47
C ARG A 67 -0.78 -6.52 -2.90
N ILE A 68 -0.83 -6.35 -1.58
CA ILE A 68 -0.11 -5.28 -0.87
C ILE A 68 0.83 -5.88 0.16
N ASP A 69 2.09 -5.46 0.11
CA ASP A 69 3.07 -5.68 1.17
C ASP A 69 3.11 -4.43 2.06
N PHE A 70 2.51 -4.52 3.26
CA PHE A 70 2.51 -3.41 4.22
C PHE A 70 3.79 -3.40 5.05
N THR A 71 4.45 -2.25 5.16
CA THR A 71 5.73 -2.14 5.85
C THR A 71 5.95 -0.77 6.48
N SER A 72 6.69 -0.73 7.58
CA SER A 72 7.21 0.50 8.19
C SER A 72 8.72 0.65 7.98
N ASP A 73 9.36 -0.23 7.19
CA ASP A 73 10.77 -0.09 6.83
C ASP A 73 10.93 0.80 5.58
N PRO A 74 11.47 2.03 5.70
CA PRO A 74 11.67 2.92 4.56
C PRO A 74 12.66 2.37 3.52
N LYS A 75 13.51 1.38 3.88
CA LYS A 75 14.42 0.77 2.91
C LYS A 75 13.69 0.05 1.78
N ARG A 76 12.48 -0.45 2.04
CA ARG A 76 11.61 -1.13 1.05
C ARG A 76 11.18 -0.19 -0.08
N LEU A 77 11.11 1.12 0.17
CA LEU A 77 10.76 2.12 -0.85
C LEU A 77 11.72 2.11 -2.05
N ARG A 78 12.95 1.60 -1.90
CA ARG A 78 13.93 1.47 -2.99
C ARG A 78 13.54 0.44 -4.06
N GLU A 79 12.62 -0.47 -3.77
CA GLU A 79 12.11 -1.42 -4.77
C GLU A 79 11.06 -0.82 -5.71
N ALA A 80 10.46 0.30 -5.32
CA ALA A 80 9.41 0.92 -6.08
C ALA A 80 9.98 1.76 -7.23
N SER A 81 9.34 1.63 -8.38
CA SER A 81 9.63 2.47 -9.55
C SER A 81 8.79 3.75 -9.57
N VAL A 82 7.69 3.76 -8.82
CA VAL A 82 6.79 4.90 -8.64
C VAL A 82 6.45 4.98 -7.15
N ILE A 83 6.54 6.18 -6.57
CA ILE A 83 6.14 6.45 -5.19
C ILE A 83 5.02 7.49 -5.24
N ILE A 84 3.86 7.14 -4.70
CA ILE A 84 2.72 8.05 -4.53
C ILE A 84 2.67 8.46 -3.06
N ILE A 85 2.74 9.75 -2.80
CA ILE A 85 2.78 10.31 -1.45
C ILE A 85 1.39 10.84 -1.09
N ALA A 86 0.78 10.23 -0.07
CA ALA A 86 -0.56 10.53 0.43
C ALA A 86 -0.53 10.85 1.94
N VAL A 87 0.41 11.72 2.34
CA VAL A 87 0.56 12.21 3.72
C VAL A 87 -0.20 13.53 3.92
N PRO A 88 -0.63 13.86 5.15
CA PRO A 88 -1.25 15.15 5.43
C PRO A 88 -0.34 16.32 5.04
N THR A 89 -0.93 17.32 4.40
CA THR A 89 -0.32 18.64 4.18
C THR A 89 -1.07 19.66 5.04
N PRO A 90 -0.56 19.99 6.24
CA PRO A 90 -1.11 21.05 7.08
C PRO A 90 -1.14 22.40 6.37
#